data_AF-A0A1Y2V913-F1
#
_entry.id   AF-A0A1Y2V913-F1
#
_cell.length_a   1.000
_cell.length_b   1.000
_cell.length_c   1.000
_cell.angle_alpha   90.00
_cell.angle_beta   90.00
_cell.angle_gamma   90.00
#
_symmetry.space_group_name_H-M   'P 1'
#
loop_
_entity.id
_entity.type
_entity.pdbx_description
1 polymer ?
#
loop_
_entity_poly.entity_id
_entity_poly.type
_entity_poly.pdbx_seq_one_letter_code
_entity_poly.pdbx_strand_id
1 'polypeptide(L)'
;MLGHVNCGYLSTPGRPATLEALKQHAQSLTYLISTIAPGEMGSEVDNENRPFSLDGTPGFEQNDAFDWLNNLRTPYENIDKAHRKPLNSLMNLVKRNSDERGVEFHCPLTQLVVKKIENQSYEPTRPFQTHMTLLMHANECLERLDHEYSALGGLLAILPTDRESINEDPDLPKAKSTLVGQWLLYTQHLVGRMHELEIAYANSLDLLASEAFIPAQHLSVHGADGRSGREIVFPQDRWVLANAGEDVFNFVHRLLDKKEAWSDHQDLAWIKQNVVGKSLEREDNIGDAIDEGALRGIAYVDISTRFYRLKGSGHGPIFVLPAFSDRPNTQYTKNMEKRPTVVTLPAPTARDQTTAWEKNHQGLQETNHRQYVDLTRATRENVNLKEANRIQEEELKRLQRLNKIYEEN
;
A
#
# COMPACT_ATOMS: atom_id res chain seq x y z
N MET A 1 20.71 5.60 -44.73
CA MET A 1 19.52 6.19 -45.38
C MET A 1 18.98 7.43 -44.68
N LEU A 2 18.94 7.50 -43.34
CA LEU A 2 18.37 8.65 -42.60
C LEU A 2 19.23 9.93 -42.55
N GLY A 3 20.40 9.96 -43.19
CA GLY A 3 21.36 11.08 -43.11
C GLY A 3 20.85 12.40 -43.72
N HIS A 4 19.82 12.34 -44.57
CA HIS A 4 19.27 13.50 -45.27
C HIS A 4 17.92 14.00 -44.69
N VAL A 5 17.42 13.40 -43.61
CA VAL A 5 16.11 13.77 -43.01
C VAL A 5 16.10 15.21 -42.47
N ASN A 6 17.23 15.66 -41.91
CA ASN A 6 17.36 17.00 -41.31
C ASN A 6 18.02 18.03 -42.24
N CYS A 7 18.09 17.77 -43.54
CA CYS A 7 18.69 18.73 -44.48
C CYS A 7 17.76 19.93 -44.70
N GLY A 8 18.24 21.13 -44.38
CA GLY A 8 17.61 22.40 -44.73
C GLY A 8 17.69 22.69 -46.24
N TYR A 9 16.96 21.91 -47.05
CA TYR A 9 17.08 21.87 -48.50
C TYR A 9 16.77 23.21 -49.19
N LEU A 10 15.78 23.95 -48.68
CA LEU A 10 15.42 25.30 -49.17
C LEU A 10 15.88 26.44 -48.24
N SER A 11 16.41 26.09 -47.07
CA SER A 11 16.73 27.06 -46.01
C SER A 11 18.22 27.40 -45.93
N THR A 12 19.07 26.83 -46.79
CA THR A 12 20.51 27.11 -46.81
C THR A 12 20.80 28.29 -47.75
N PRO A 13 21.14 29.49 -47.23
CA PRO A 13 21.37 30.66 -48.07
C PRO A 13 22.61 30.48 -48.96
N GLY A 14 22.52 30.85 -50.24
CA GLY A 14 23.69 30.95 -51.13
C GLY A 14 24.16 29.68 -51.83
N ARG A 15 23.51 28.53 -51.64
CA ARG A 15 23.78 27.29 -52.41
C ARG A 15 22.51 26.81 -53.10
N PRO A 16 22.42 26.83 -54.44
CA PRO A 16 21.27 26.28 -55.14
C PRO A 16 21.24 24.77 -54.92
N ALA A 17 20.09 24.27 -54.50
CA ALA A 17 19.93 22.86 -54.20
C ALA A 17 19.79 22.04 -55.49
N THR A 18 20.49 20.91 -55.57
CA THR A 18 20.45 20.01 -56.73
C THR A 18 19.24 19.08 -56.68
N LEU A 19 18.72 18.69 -57.86
CA LEU A 19 17.64 17.69 -57.97
C LEU A 19 17.98 16.36 -57.27
N GLU A 20 19.25 15.98 -57.24
CA GLU A 20 19.71 14.79 -56.51
C GLU A 20 19.48 14.92 -55.00
N ALA A 21 19.89 16.04 -54.41
CA ALA A 21 19.66 16.33 -52.99
C ALA A 21 18.16 16.40 -52.64
N LEU A 22 17.30 16.89 -53.55
CA LEU A 22 15.83 16.85 -53.38
C LEU A 22 15.35 15.40 -53.24
N LYS A 23 15.79 14.54 -54.17
CA LYS A 23 15.39 13.14 -54.22
C LYS A 23 15.92 12.36 -53.02
N GLN A 24 17.15 12.63 -52.58
CA GLN A 24 17.72 12.02 -51.37
C GLN A 24 16.95 12.41 -50.11
N HIS A 25 16.54 13.67 -49.99
CA HIS A 25 15.71 14.13 -48.87
C HIS A 25 14.32 13.47 -48.89
N ALA A 26 13.63 13.50 -50.04
CA ALA A 26 12.33 12.86 -50.21
C ALA A 26 12.39 11.36 -49.90
N GLN A 27 13.38 10.64 -50.44
CA GLN A 27 13.59 9.21 -50.18
C GLN A 27 13.77 8.92 -48.69
N SER A 28 14.52 9.77 -47.97
CA SER A 28 14.74 9.60 -46.54
C SER A 28 13.47 9.79 -45.70
N LEU A 29 12.59 10.71 -46.10
CA LEU A 29 11.31 10.95 -45.45
C LEU A 29 10.30 9.84 -45.76
N THR A 30 10.19 9.41 -47.02
CA THR A 30 9.32 8.29 -47.43
C THR A 30 9.70 7.00 -46.70
N TYR A 31 11.01 6.73 -46.56
CA TYR A 31 11.49 5.61 -45.76
C TYR A 31 11.11 5.73 -44.28
N LEU A 32 11.24 6.92 -43.69
CA LEU A 32 10.84 7.15 -42.29
C LEU A 32 9.33 6.94 -42.08
N ILE A 33 8.50 7.42 -43.00
CA ILE A 33 7.04 7.20 -42.95
C ILE A 33 6.72 5.70 -43.00
N SER A 34 7.35 4.93 -43.89
CA SER A 34 7.16 3.46 -43.95
C SER A 34 7.58 2.71 -42.68
N THR A 35 8.49 3.28 -41.89
CA THR A 35 8.92 2.66 -40.62
C THR A 35 7.93 2.95 -39.49
N ILE A 36 7.13 4.01 -39.62
CA ILE A 36 6.18 4.48 -38.61
C ILE A 36 4.77 3.93 -38.89
N ALA A 37 4.35 3.97 -40.15
CA ALA A 37 3.10 3.40 -40.63
C ALA A 37 3.46 2.29 -41.64
N PRO A 38 3.22 1.01 -41.32
CA PRO A 38 3.37 -0.05 -42.30
C PRO A 38 2.23 0.06 -43.32
N GLY A 39 2.58 0.19 -44.60
CA GLY A 39 1.62 0.10 -45.69
C GLY A 39 1.52 -1.32 -46.23
N GLU A 40 0.29 -1.77 -46.49
CA GLU A 40 0.01 -3.15 -46.90
C GLU A 40 0.05 -3.33 -48.42
N MET A 41 -0.20 -2.26 -49.20
CA MET A 41 -0.31 -2.35 -50.66
C MET A 41 0.47 -1.24 -51.39
N GLY A 42 1.15 -1.63 -52.46
CA GLY A 42 1.75 -0.70 -53.41
C GLY A 42 0.72 -0.22 -54.42
N SER A 43 0.64 1.09 -54.62
CA SER A 43 -0.22 1.73 -55.62
C SER A 43 0.59 2.67 -56.52
N GLU A 44 -0.04 3.15 -57.58
CA GLU A 44 0.52 4.14 -58.49
C GLU A 44 0.41 5.56 -57.94
N VAL A 45 1.40 6.40 -58.25
CA VAL A 45 1.45 7.80 -57.82
C VAL A 45 0.57 8.67 -58.73
N ASP A 46 -0.13 9.62 -58.12
CA ASP A 46 -1.05 10.57 -58.79
C ASP A 46 -2.23 9.88 -59.50
N ASN A 47 -2.77 8.83 -58.88
CA ASN A 47 -3.88 8.04 -59.43
C ASN A 47 -5.17 8.86 -59.61
N GLU A 48 -5.46 9.81 -58.71
CA GLU A 48 -6.69 10.61 -58.74
C GLU A 48 -6.78 11.58 -59.95
N ASN A 49 -5.64 11.94 -60.54
CA ASN A 49 -5.56 12.98 -61.57
C ASN A 49 -5.52 12.43 -63.02
N ARG A 50 -5.79 11.13 -63.22
CA ARG A 50 -5.70 10.48 -64.54
C ARG A 50 -6.96 10.71 -65.38
N PRO A 51 -6.82 11.15 -66.66
CA PRO A 51 -7.96 11.52 -67.51
C PRO A 51 -8.76 10.32 -68.05
N PHE A 52 -8.42 9.09 -67.69
CA PHE A 52 -9.09 7.88 -68.20
C PHE A 52 -8.82 6.72 -67.24
N SER A 53 -9.78 6.36 -66.39
CA SER A 53 -9.76 5.09 -65.65
C SER A 53 -9.98 3.95 -66.64
N LEU A 54 -8.93 3.57 -67.38
CA LEU A 54 -8.81 2.20 -67.84
C LEU A 54 -8.20 1.40 -66.68
N ASP A 55 -8.96 0.43 -66.20
CA ASP A 55 -8.56 -0.62 -65.25
C ASP A 55 -8.04 -0.15 -63.88
N GLY A 56 -8.99 0.06 -62.96
CA GLY A 56 -9.05 -0.63 -61.66
C GLY A 56 -7.80 -0.71 -60.77
N THR A 57 -6.79 0.12 -60.98
CA THR A 57 -5.61 0.18 -60.12
C THR A 57 -6.05 0.77 -58.79
N PRO A 58 -6.04 -0.01 -57.69
CA PRO A 58 -6.47 0.50 -56.40
C PRO A 58 -5.50 1.61 -56.01
N GLY A 59 -6.04 2.78 -55.66
CA GLY A 59 -5.28 3.85 -55.02
C GLY A 59 -4.70 3.38 -53.68
N PHE A 60 -3.78 4.15 -53.12
CA PHE A 60 -3.38 3.93 -51.73
C PHE A 60 -4.62 4.04 -50.83
N GLU A 61 -4.78 3.11 -49.90
CA GLU A 61 -5.94 3.13 -49.01
C GLU A 61 -5.95 4.41 -48.17
N GLN A 62 -7.14 4.90 -47.85
CA GLN A 62 -7.27 6.11 -47.04
C GLN A 62 -6.72 5.86 -45.64
N ASN A 63 -5.82 6.74 -45.16
CA ASN A 63 -5.06 6.60 -43.90
C ASN A 63 -3.91 5.57 -43.94
N ASP A 64 -3.50 5.13 -45.12
CA ASP A 64 -2.28 4.34 -45.31
C ASP A 64 -1.03 5.24 -45.31
N ALA A 65 0.15 4.66 -45.11
CA ALA A 65 1.44 5.34 -45.01
C ALA A 65 1.76 6.26 -46.21
N PHE A 66 1.20 5.93 -47.37
CA PHE A 66 1.45 6.62 -48.64
C PHE A 66 0.17 7.16 -49.30
N ASP A 67 -0.91 7.33 -48.52
CA ASP A 67 -2.19 7.88 -49.00
C ASP A 67 -2.05 9.26 -49.68
N TRP A 68 -1.11 10.09 -49.22
CA TRP A 68 -0.78 11.39 -49.78
C TRP A 68 -0.22 11.33 -51.21
N LEU A 69 0.25 10.16 -51.69
CA LEU A 69 0.72 9.98 -53.07
C LEU A 69 -0.44 9.86 -54.08
N ASN A 70 -1.69 9.71 -53.63
CA ASN A 70 -2.85 9.66 -54.51
C ASN A 70 -3.07 10.97 -55.28
N ASN A 71 -2.70 12.12 -54.67
CA ASN A 71 -2.87 13.45 -55.27
C ASN A 71 -1.73 14.40 -54.87
N LEU A 72 -0.85 14.70 -55.81
CA LEU A 72 0.29 15.60 -55.58
C LEU A 72 -0.03 17.08 -55.81
N ARG A 73 -1.22 17.41 -56.30
CA ARG A 73 -1.61 18.78 -56.68
C ARG A 73 -2.19 19.58 -55.53
N THR A 74 -2.70 18.90 -54.51
CA THR A 74 -3.30 19.50 -53.31
C THR A 74 -2.43 19.26 -52.08
N PRO A 75 -2.31 20.22 -51.15
CA PRO A 75 -1.69 19.98 -49.85
C PRO A 75 -2.39 18.81 -49.14
N TYR A 76 -1.60 17.93 -48.51
CA TYR A 76 -2.14 16.78 -47.79
C TYR A 76 -2.86 17.22 -46.52
N GLU A 77 -4.13 16.85 -46.39
CA GLU A 77 -4.95 17.04 -45.21
C GLU A 77 -5.60 15.72 -44.81
N ASN A 78 -5.41 15.31 -43.55
CA ASN A 78 -6.07 14.14 -42.99
C ASN A 78 -6.89 14.53 -41.76
N ILE A 79 -8.13 14.02 -41.68
CA ILE A 79 -9.06 14.23 -40.57
C ILE A 79 -8.77 13.28 -39.41
N ASP A 80 -8.10 12.15 -39.67
CA ASP A 80 -7.80 11.15 -38.67
C ASP A 80 -6.92 11.70 -37.53
N LYS A 81 -7.33 11.37 -36.31
CA LYS A 81 -6.66 11.78 -35.08
C LYS A 81 -5.29 11.12 -34.95
N ALA A 82 -5.08 9.90 -35.48
CA ALA A 82 -3.80 9.21 -35.35
C ALA A 82 -2.69 9.92 -36.15
N HIS A 83 -3.01 10.41 -37.35
CA HIS A 83 -2.10 11.18 -38.22
C HIS A 83 -1.69 12.54 -37.62
N ARG A 84 -2.48 13.07 -36.69
CA ARG A 84 -2.21 14.33 -35.98
C ARG A 84 -1.53 14.15 -34.63
N LYS A 85 -1.23 12.91 -34.22
CA LYS A 85 -0.51 12.67 -32.95
C LYS A 85 0.94 13.15 -33.10
N PRO A 86 1.50 13.87 -32.11
CA PRO A 86 2.90 14.24 -32.14
C PRO A 86 3.76 12.97 -32.11
N LEU A 87 4.89 12.97 -32.84
CA LEU A 87 5.81 11.83 -32.90
C LEU A 87 6.37 11.42 -31.52
N ASN A 88 6.30 12.32 -30.52
CA ASN A 88 6.59 11.99 -29.13
C ASN A 88 5.66 10.92 -28.54
N SER A 89 4.44 10.74 -29.08
CA SER A 89 3.53 9.66 -28.70
C SER A 89 3.97 8.29 -29.25
N LEU A 90 4.90 8.27 -30.21
CA LEU A 90 5.48 7.07 -30.81
C LEU A 90 6.88 6.78 -30.24
N MET A 91 7.30 7.51 -29.21
CA MET A 91 8.62 7.30 -28.63
C MET A 91 8.71 5.91 -28.03
N ASN A 92 9.83 5.24 -28.34
CA ASN A 92 10.11 3.94 -27.79
C ASN A 92 10.21 4.01 -26.26
N LEU A 93 9.24 3.42 -25.58
CA LEU A 93 9.24 3.32 -24.12
C LEU A 93 10.19 2.23 -23.63
N VAL A 94 10.64 1.33 -24.52
CA VAL A 94 11.55 0.23 -24.23
C VAL A 94 12.99 0.71 -24.36
N LYS A 95 13.71 0.66 -23.24
CA LYS A 95 15.14 0.97 -23.15
C LYS A 95 16.00 -0.18 -23.67
N ARG A 96 15.66 -1.41 -23.30
CA ARG A 96 16.38 -2.62 -23.68
C ARG A 96 15.42 -3.80 -23.67
N ASN A 97 15.63 -4.75 -24.57
CA ASN A 97 15.02 -6.08 -24.47
C ASN A 97 16.16 -7.08 -24.22
N SER A 98 16.02 -7.91 -23.19
CA SER A 98 17.01 -8.93 -22.82
C SER A 98 16.29 -10.24 -22.61
N ASP A 99 16.74 -11.32 -23.25
CA ASP A 99 16.07 -12.63 -23.18
C ASP A 99 15.95 -13.17 -21.75
N GLU A 100 16.87 -12.78 -20.85
CA GLU A 100 16.87 -13.18 -19.44
C GLU A 100 15.97 -12.32 -18.53
N ARG A 101 15.79 -11.03 -18.84
CA ARG A 101 15.13 -10.05 -17.95
C ARG A 101 13.83 -9.48 -18.54
N GLY A 102 13.50 -9.85 -19.76
CA GLY A 102 12.40 -9.29 -20.52
C GLY A 102 12.66 -7.85 -20.97
N VAL A 103 11.57 -7.11 -21.11
CA VAL A 103 11.54 -5.75 -21.66
C VAL A 103 11.79 -4.73 -20.53
N GLU A 104 12.92 -4.03 -20.58
CA GLU A 104 13.24 -2.93 -19.67
C GLU A 104 12.70 -1.61 -20.23
N PHE A 105 11.86 -0.91 -19.47
CA PHE A 105 11.30 0.39 -19.86
C PHE A 105 12.18 1.57 -19.42
N HIS A 106 12.07 2.69 -20.12
CA HIS A 106 12.65 3.94 -19.69
C HIS A 106 11.95 4.46 -18.42
N CYS A 107 12.74 4.94 -17.44
CA CYS A 107 12.16 5.58 -16.27
C CYS A 107 11.41 6.86 -16.69
N PRO A 108 10.13 7.03 -16.29
CA PRO A 108 9.31 8.17 -16.70
C PRO A 108 9.82 9.52 -16.16
N LEU A 109 10.63 9.49 -15.09
CA LEU A 109 11.26 10.68 -14.51
C LEU A 109 12.58 11.06 -15.19
N THR A 110 13.03 10.28 -16.18
CA THR A 110 14.24 10.58 -16.95
C THR A 110 14.06 11.88 -17.72
N GLN A 111 14.80 12.90 -17.35
CA GLN A 111 14.85 14.17 -18.08
C GLN A 111 15.85 14.04 -19.22
N LEU A 112 15.40 14.33 -20.44
CA LEU A 112 16.31 14.45 -21.58
C LEU A 112 16.58 15.93 -21.83
N VAL A 113 17.87 16.29 -21.88
CA VAL A 113 18.28 17.62 -22.31
C VAL A 113 18.15 17.67 -23.82
N VAL A 114 17.01 18.14 -24.33
CA VAL A 114 16.82 18.33 -25.77
C VAL A 114 17.72 19.50 -26.22
N LYS A 115 18.62 19.25 -27.18
CA LYS A 115 19.39 20.32 -27.83
C LYS A 115 18.45 21.12 -28.73
N LYS A 116 18.54 22.46 -28.64
CA LYS A 116 17.68 23.46 -29.28
C LYS A 116 17.31 23.14 -30.74
N ILE A 117 16.04 23.36 -31.06
CA ILE A 117 15.67 24.06 -32.29
C ILE A 117 15.56 25.54 -31.87
N GLU A 118 16.23 26.44 -32.58
CA GLU A 118 16.32 27.86 -32.22
C GLU A 118 14.90 28.44 -31.97
N ASN A 119 14.69 29.07 -30.80
CA ASN A 119 13.51 29.86 -30.39
C ASN A 119 12.42 29.24 -29.46
N GLN A 120 12.65 28.14 -28.74
CA GLN A 120 11.71 27.68 -27.69
C GLN A 120 12.33 27.65 -26.29
N SER A 121 11.56 28.11 -25.29
CA SER A 121 11.94 28.17 -23.87
C SER A 121 12.33 26.79 -23.32
N TYR A 122 13.33 26.80 -22.42
CA TYR A 122 13.81 25.64 -21.69
C TYR A 122 12.73 25.09 -20.76
N GLU A 123 11.89 24.17 -21.24
CA GLU A 123 11.20 23.23 -20.35
C GLU A 123 11.83 21.85 -20.52
N PRO A 124 12.31 21.22 -19.43
CA PRO A 124 12.79 19.84 -19.51
C PRO A 124 11.62 18.94 -19.89
N THR A 125 11.62 18.48 -21.15
CA THR A 125 10.59 17.56 -21.61
C THR A 125 10.85 16.17 -21.02
N ARG A 126 9.79 15.54 -20.51
CA ARG A 126 9.79 14.17 -20.01
C ARG A 126 9.05 13.30 -21.00
N PRO A 127 9.72 12.87 -22.07
CA PRO A 127 9.02 12.25 -23.20
C PRO A 127 8.50 10.85 -22.88
N PHE A 128 9.05 10.18 -21.86
CA PHE A 128 8.60 8.87 -21.40
C PHE A 128 7.46 8.93 -20.39
N GLN A 129 6.97 10.13 -20.04
CA GLN A 129 5.94 10.30 -19.03
C GLN A 129 4.55 9.95 -19.61
N THR A 130 4.12 8.71 -19.40
CA THR A 130 2.74 8.27 -19.63
C THR A 130 2.11 7.83 -18.30
N HIS A 131 0.79 7.83 -18.20
CA HIS A 131 0.13 7.39 -16.95
C HIS A 131 0.51 5.97 -16.55
N MET A 132 0.61 5.05 -17.54
CA MET A 132 1.01 3.67 -17.29
C MET A 132 2.46 3.58 -16.80
N THR A 133 3.40 4.28 -17.42
CA THR A 133 4.82 4.24 -17.01
C THR A 133 5.04 4.85 -15.64
N LEU A 134 4.29 5.91 -15.28
CA LEU A 134 4.29 6.46 -13.93
C LEU A 134 3.79 5.46 -12.89
N LEU A 135 2.73 4.71 -13.18
CA LEU A 135 2.21 3.68 -12.29
C LEU A 135 3.20 2.52 -12.12
N MET A 136 3.82 2.06 -13.21
CA MET A 136 4.85 1.01 -13.15
C MET A 136 6.04 1.45 -12.29
N HIS A 137 6.50 2.69 -12.46
CA HIS A 137 7.59 3.24 -11.66
C HIS A 137 7.22 3.44 -10.19
N ALA A 138 5.98 3.85 -9.89
CA ALA A 138 5.48 3.94 -8.52
C ALA A 138 5.42 2.56 -7.86
N ASN A 139 4.98 1.53 -8.60
CA ASN A 139 4.94 0.15 -8.11
C ASN A 139 6.36 -0.37 -7.77
N GLU A 140 7.33 -0.16 -8.65
CA GLU A 140 8.74 -0.52 -8.40
C GLU A 140 9.28 0.15 -7.13
N CYS A 141 8.98 1.43 -6.92
CA CYS A 141 9.35 2.15 -5.70
C CYS A 141 8.70 1.55 -4.44
N LEU A 142 7.41 1.20 -4.50
CA LEU A 142 6.68 0.62 -3.38
C LEU A 142 7.16 -0.81 -3.06
N GLU A 143 7.43 -1.63 -4.07
CA GLU A 143 7.99 -2.98 -3.89
C GLU A 143 9.36 -2.94 -3.24
N ARG A 144 10.21 -1.97 -3.63
CA ARG A 144 11.51 -1.78 -2.99
C ARG A 144 11.37 -1.39 -1.53
N LEU A 145 10.48 -0.45 -1.22
CA LEU A 145 10.21 -0.05 0.16
C LEU A 145 9.66 -1.22 0.98
N ASP A 146 8.73 -2.00 0.42
CA ASP A 146 8.19 -3.18 1.09
C ASP A 146 9.29 -4.23 1.37
N HIS A 147 10.20 -4.43 0.43
CA HIS A 147 11.37 -5.30 0.63
C HIS A 147 12.30 -4.80 1.73
N GLU A 148 12.67 -3.51 1.72
CA GLU A 148 13.55 -2.90 2.73
C GLU A 148 12.95 -2.99 4.15
N TYR A 149 11.63 -2.84 4.27
CA TYR A 149 10.91 -2.92 5.54
C TYR A 149 10.31 -4.30 5.83
N SER A 150 10.58 -5.31 4.99
CA SER A 150 9.95 -6.65 5.10
C SER A 150 10.20 -7.30 6.46
N ALA A 151 11.43 -7.14 7.00
CA ALA A 151 11.80 -7.65 8.32
C ALA A 151 11.03 -6.99 9.49
N LEU A 152 10.51 -5.78 9.28
CA LEU A 152 9.78 -4.98 10.26
C LEU A 152 8.25 -5.08 10.11
N GLY A 153 7.75 -5.78 9.08
CA GLY A 153 6.31 -5.88 8.79
C GLY A 153 5.88 -5.25 7.45
N GLY A 154 6.83 -4.98 6.56
CA GLY A 154 6.57 -4.44 5.22
C GLY A 154 6.28 -2.93 5.22
N LEU A 155 5.62 -2.45 4.17
CA LEU A 155 5.33 -1.03 3.94
C LEU A 155 4.60 -0.34 5.12
N LEU A 156 3.76 -1.08 5.85
CA LEU A 156 2.99 -0.54 6.98
C LEU A 156 3.84 -0.24 8.22
N ALA A 157 5.05 -0.80 8.31
CA ALA A 157 5.99 -0.54 9.40
C ALA A 157 6.78 0.77 9.23
N ILE A 158 6.64 1.46 8.10
CA ILE A 158 7.34 2.72 7.80
C ILE A 158 6.92 3.84 8.77
N LEU A 159 5.67 3.79 9.25
CA LEU A 159 5.17 4.77 10.20
C LEU A 159 5.23 4.17 11.61
N PRO A 160 6.14 4.64 12.49
CA PRO A 160 6.18 4.16 13.86
C PRO A 160 4.91 4.60 14.60
N THR A 161 4.11 3.64 15.07
CA THR A 161 2.88 3.88 15.83
C THR A 161 3.08 3.87 17.35
N ASP A 162 4.21 3.33 17.84
CA ASP A 162 4.29 2.81 19.22
C ASP A 162 5.39 3.46 20.10
N ARG A 163 5.95 4.61 19.72
CA ARG A 163 6.93 5.31 20.59
C ARG A 163 6.28 6.49 21.31
N GLU A 164 6.35 6.53 22.63
CA GLU A 164 5.87 7.67 23.43
C GLU A 164 6.56 9.01 23.06
N SER A 165 7.64 8.96 22.27
CA SER A 165 8.36 10.09 21.65
C SER A 165 8.08 10.29 20.14
N ILE A 166 6.91 9.88 19.62
CA ILE A 166 6.49 10.04 18.21
C ILE A 166 6.59 11.49 17.68
N ASN A 167 6.48 12.49 18.55
CA ASN A 167 6.58 13.90 18.14
C ASN A 167 8.02 14.42 18.03
N GLU A 168 9.02 13.64 18.46
CA GLU A 168 10.43 14.05 18.44
C GLU A 168 11.17 13.61 17.16
N ASP A 169 10.62 12.67 16.40
CA ASP A 169 11.24 12.18 15.17
C ASP A 169 10.97 13.17 14.02
N PRO A 170 11.99 13.88 13.49
CA PRO A 170 11.81 14.95 12.50
C PRO A 170 11.28 14.45 11.14
N ASP A 171 11.34 13.14 10.91
CA ASP A 171 10.92 12.52 9.65
C ASP A 171 9.46 12.04 9.67
N LEU A 172 8.84 11.92 10.84
CA LEU A 172 7.42 11.59 10.94
C LEU A 172 6.49 12.66 10.31
N PRO A 173 6.62 13.98 10.58
CA PRO A 173 5.78 14.96 9.92
C PRO A 173 5.99 14.98 8.41
N LYS A 174 7.21 14.69 7.94
CA LYS A 174 7.52 14.56 6.50
C LYS A 174 6.83 13.34 5.92
N ALA A 175 6.92 12.17 6.57
CA ALA A 175 6.23 10.96 6.15
C ALA A 175 4.70 11.17 6.09
N LYS A 176 4.12 11.81 7.10
CA LYS A 176 2.69 12.19 7.15
C LYS A 176 2.28 13.19 6.05
N SER A 177 3.20 14.01 5.57
CA SER A 177 2.93 14.93 4.46
C SER A 177 2.92 14.24 3.10
N THR A 178 3.50 13.04 2.98
CA THR A 178 3.47 12.27 1.73
C THR A 178 2.11 11.61 1.52
N LEU A 179 1.68 11.48 0.25
CA LEU A 179 0.45 10.77 -0.11
C LEU A 179 0.46 9.32 0.37
N VAL A 180 1.62 8.65 0.26
CA VAL A 180 1.81 7.27 0.74
C VAL A 180 1.62 7.19 2.24
N GLY A 181 2.23 8.10 3.01
CA GLY A 181 2.07 8.14 4.47
C GLY A 181 0.63 8.41 4.90
N GLN A 182 -0.10 9.30 4.21
CA GLN A 182 -1.52 9.52 4.46
C GLN A 182 -2.35 8.26 4.21
N TRP A 183 -2.08 7.54 3.12
CA TRP A 183 -2.75 6.28 2.81
C TRP A 183 -2.46 5.19 3.85
N LEU A 184 -1.20 5.05 4.27
CA LEU A 184 -0.81 4.09 5.30
C LEU A 184 -1.48 4.40 6.65
N LEU A 185 -1.46 5.66 7.09
CA LEU A 185 -2.16 6.08 8.31
C LEU A 185 -3.66 5.79 8.23
N TYR A 186 -4.29 6.15 7.10
CA TYR A 186 -5.72 5.87 6.91
C TYR A 186 -6.02 4.37 7.05
N THR A 187 -5.18 3.53 6.46
CA THR A 187 -5.34 2.07 6.49
C THR A 187 -5.15 1.51 7.90
N GLN A 188 -4.10 1.96 8.62
CA GLN A 188 -3.87 1.58 10.02
C GLN A 188 -5.04 2.00 10.91
N HIS A 189 -5.52 3.25 10.80
CA HIS A 189 -6.66 3.74 11.56
C HIS A 189 -7.95 3.00 11.21
N LEU A 190 -8.15 2.64 9.94
CA LEU A 190 -9.31 1.87 9.51
C LEU A 190 -9.32 0.49 10.15
N VAL A 191 -8.18 -0.23 10.14
CA VAL A 191 -8.12 -1.55 10.76
C VAL A 191 -8.26 -1.46 12.29
N GLY A 192 -7.64 -0.47 12.93
CA GLY A 192 -7.82 -0.25 14.37
C GLY A 192 -9.28 0.00 14.74
N ARG A 193 -9.97 0.90 14.02
CA ARG A 193 -11.40 1.16 14.23
C ARG A 193 -12.28 -0.06 13.92
N MET A 194 -11.92 -0.84 12.91
CA MET A 194 -12.64 -2.07 12.56
C MET A 194 -12.53 -3.09 13.68
N HIS A 195 -11.34 -3.30 14.25
CA HIS A 195 -11.13 -4.18 15.39
C HIS A 195 -11.94 -3.74 16.62
N GLU A 196 -11.93 -2.44 16.93
CA GLU A 196 -12.75 -1.90 18.02
C GLU A 196 -14.25 -2.10 17.75
N LEU A 197 -14.69 -1.96 16.50
CA LEU A 197 -16.07 -2.19 16.09
C LEU A 197 -16.45 -3.67 16.21
N GLU A 198 -15.57 -4.59 15.79
CA GLU A 198 -15.79 -6.03 15.95
C GLU A 198 -15.93 -6.40 17.43
N ILE A 199 -15.06 -5.88 18.30
CA ILE A 199 -15.17 -6.05 19.76
C ILE A 199 -16.48 -5.50 20.29
N ALA A 200 -16.87 -4.29 19.90
CA ALA A 200 -18.13 -3.70 20.35
C ALA A 200 -19.34 -4.51 19.84
N TYR A 201 -19.26 -5.01 18.61
CA TYR A 201 -20.29 -5.83 17.99
C TYR A 201 -20.45 -7.18 18.69
N ALA A 202 -19.36 -7.90 18.95
CA ALA A 202 -19.40 -9.16 19.70
C ALA A 202 -19.93 -8.96 21.12
N ASN A 203 -19.49 -7.90 21.82
CA ASN A 203 -20.02 -7.54 23.13
C ASN A 203 -21.53 -7.21 23.09
N SER A 204 -22.00 -6.59 22.01
CA SER A 204 -23.43 -6.30 21.83
C SER A 204 -24.23 -7.57 21.55
N LEU A 205 -23.65 -8.52 20.80
CA LEU A 205 -24.26 -9.82 20.54
C LEU A 205 -24.38 -10.63 21.83
N ASP A 206 -23.34 -10.64 22.67
CA ASP A 206 -23.37 -11.30 23.99
C ASP A 206 -24.46 -10.72 24.91
N LEU A 207 -24.73 -9.42 24.81
CA LEU A 207 -25.78 -8.74 25.58
C LEU A 207 -27.19 -9.00 25.04
N LEU A 208 -27.32 -9.11 23.71
CA LEU A 208 -28.60 -9.27 23.01
C LEU A 208 -29.02 -10.73 22.80
N ALA A 209 -28.18 -11.70 23.17
CA ALA A 209 -28.46 -13.13 23.04
C ALA A 209 -29.62 -13.58 23.94
N SER A 210 -30.85 -13.23 23.53
CA SER A 210 -32.23 -13.69 23.87
C SER A 210 -32.62 -14.07 25.30
N GLU A 211 -31.73 -14.02 26.28
CA GLU A 211 -31.91 -14.54 27.63
C GLU A 211 -31.67 -13.42 28.65
N ALA A 212 -32.31 -12.27 28.42
CA ALA A 212 -32.31 -11.19 29.39
C ALA A 212 -33.45 -11.42 30.39
N PHE A 213 -33.09 -11.64 31.66
CA PHE A 213 -34.05 -11.59 32.74
C PHE A 213 -34.32 -10.13 33.06
N ILE A 214 -35.41 -9.62 32.48
CA ILE A 214 -35.89 -8.26 32.70
C ILE A 214 -36.89 -8.33 33.88
N PRO A 215 -36.64 -7.65 35.01
CA PRO A 215 -37.63 -7.55 36.08
C PRO A 215 -38.97 -7.06 35.51
N ALA A 216 -40.08 -7.72 35.86
CA ALA A 216 -41.38 -7.54 35.23
C ALA A 216 -41.92 -6.10 35.21
N GLN A 217 -41.38 -5.20 36.04
CA GLN A 217 -41.72 -3.77 36.09
C GLN A 217 -41.13 -2.93 34.93
N HIS A 218 -40.17 -3.45 34.15
CA HIS A 218 -39.62 -2.78 32.96
C HIS A 218 -40.41 -2.99 31.67
N LEU A 219 -41.49 -3.77 31.71
CA LEU A 219 -42.47 -3.89 30.62
C LEU A 219 -43.35 -2.63 30.50
N SER A 220 -42.82 -1.45 30.82
CA SER A 220 -43.50 -0.19 30.54
C SER A 220 -43.49 0.04 29.02
N VAL A 221 -44.61 0.56 28.50
CA VAL A 221 -44.91 0.73 27.05
C VAL A 221 -43.84 1.56 26.29
N HIS A 222 -42.91 2.22 26.99
CA HIS A 222 -41.99 3.19 26.41
C HIS A 222 -40.55 2.68 26.19
N GLY A 223 -40.25 1.40 26.46
CA GLY A 223 -38.93 0.81 26.22
C GLY A 223 -37.81 1.35 27.12
N ALA A 224 -36.56 0.94 26.88
CA ALA A 224 -35.41 1.23 27.74
C ALA A 224 -35.03 2.73 27.85
N ASP A 225 -35.58 3.59 26.99
CA ASP A 225 -35.34 5.04 26.97
C ASP A 225 -36.61 5.86 27.33
N GLY A 226 -37.67 5.17 27.76
CA GLY A 226 -38.97 5.74 28.07
C GLY A 226 -38.99 6.50 29.38
N ARG A 227 -38.97 7.84 29.34
CA ARG A 227 -39.19 8.68 30.51
C ARG A 227 -40.69 8.84 30.79
N SER A 228 -41.26 7.91 31.56
CA SER A 228 -42.56 8.12 32.21
C SER A 228 -42.37 8.88 33.54
N GLY A 229 -43.39 9.66 33.92
CA GLY A 229 -43.38 10.48 35.13
C GLY A 229 -43.11 9.67 36.41
N ARG A 230 -42.57 10.34 37.43
CA ARG A 230 -42.06 9.85 38.73
C ARG A 230 -42.71 8.54 39.22
N GLU A 231 -42.23 7.43 38.70
CA GLU A 231 -42.57 6.08 39.13
C GLU A 231 -41.60 5.66 40.23
N ILE A 232 -42.09 4.98 41.26
CA ILE A 232 -41.27 4.48 42.37
C ILE A 232 -40.48 3.28 41.82
N VAL A 233 -39.36 3.56 41.17
CA VAL A 233 -38.43 2.52 40.69
C VAL A 233 -37.73 1.94 41.90
N PHE A 234 -37.92 0.65 42.19
CA PHE A 234 -37.14 0.00 43.24
C PHE A 234 -35.68 -0.07 42.79
N PRO A 235 -34.67 0.10 43.66
CA PRO A 235 -33.26 0.05 43.26
C PRO A 235 -32.86 -1.22 42.51
N GLN A 236 -33.59 -2.32 42.73
CA GLN A 236 -33.42 -3.63 42.09
C GLN A 236 -33.75 -3.60 40.59
N ASP A 237 -34.59 -2.67 40.15
CA ASP A 237 -34.96 -2.49 38.75
C ASP A 237 -33.83 -1.83 37.94
N ARG A 238 -32.82 -1.20 38.56
CA ARG A 238 -31.73 -0.57 37.79
C ARG A 238 -30.76 -1.57 37.15
N TRP A 239 -30.84 -2.84 37.57
CA TRP A 239 -29.94 -3.90 37.17
C TRP A 239 -30.68 -4.89 36.30
N VAL A 240 -30.22 -5.06 35.06
CA VAL A 240 -30.77 -6.02 34.11
C VAL A 240 -29.78 -7.15 33.95
N LEU A 241 -30.17 -8.39 34.27
CA LEU A 241 -29.34 -9.56 34.02
C LEU A 241 -29.46 -9.93 32.54
N ALA A 242 -28.38 -9.73 31.79
CA ALA A 242 -28.31 -10.03 30.36
C ALA A 242 -27.64 -11.39 30.16
N ASN A 243 -28.16 -12.19 29.22
CA ASN A 243 -27.63 -13.52 28.88
C ASN A 243 -27.39 -14.35 30.16
N ALA A 244 -28.46 -14.49 30.95
CA ALA A 244 -28.52 -15.18 32.22
C ALA A 244 -29.48 -16.36 32.12
N GLY A 245 -29.24 -17.23 31.14
CA GLY A 245 -30.02 -18.45 30.93
C GLY A 245 -29.85 -19.49 32.03
N GLU A 246 -30.56 -20.60 31.80
CA GLU A 246 -30.59 -21.77 32.68
C GLU A 246 -29.21 -22.43 32.83
N ASP A 247 -28.36 -22.34 31.81
CA ASP A 247 -26.98 -22.85 31.83
C ASP A 247 -26.11 -22.15 32.90
N VAL A 248 -26.24 -20.82 32.99
CA VAL A 248 -25.56 -19.97 33.98
C VAL A 248 -26.10 -20.25 35.36
N PHE A 249 -27.43 -20.30 35.47
CA PHE A 249 -28.09 -20.54 36.74
C PHE A 249 -27.60 -21.86 37.35
N ASN A 250 -27.62 -22.93 36.56
CA ASN A 250 -27.10 -24.24 36.98
C ASN A 250 -25.58 -24.25 37.20
N PHE A 251 -24.81 -23.42 36.50
CA PHE A 251 -23.37 -23.28 36.76
C PHE A 251 -23.09 -22.60 38.11
N VAL A 252 -23.78 -21.50 38.42
CA VAL A 252 -23.64 -20.78 39.69
C VAL A 252 -24.08 -21.67 40.85
N HIS A 253 -25.20 -22.40 40.72
CA HIS A 253 -25.63 -23.36 41.73
C HIS A 253 -24.59 -24.45 41.96
N ARG A 254 -24.05 -25.08 40.90
CA ARG A 254 -22.97 -26.08 41.06
C ARG A 254 -21.73 -25.54 41.78
N LEU A 255 -21.39 -24.26 41.59
CA LEU A 255 -20.29 -23.62 42.32
C LEU A 255 -20.64 -23.40 43.80
N LEU A 256 -21.88 -22.96 44.08
CA LEU A 256 -22.38 -22.77 45.44
C LEU A 256 -22.46 -24.10 46.18
N ASP A 257 -23.03 -25.15 45.57
CA ASP A 257 -23.13 -26.49 46.15
C ASP A 257 -21.74 -27.06 46.50
N LYS A 258 -20.76 -26.86 45.61
CA LYS A 258 -19.36 -27.27 45.86
C LYS A 258 -18.74 -26.49 47.02
N LYS A 259 -19.10 -25.20 47.18
CA LYS A 259 -18.59 -24.36 48.26
C LYS A 259 -19.28 -24.68 49.58
N GLU A 260 -20.58 -24.99 49.55
CA GLU A 260 -21.37 -25.49 50.68
C GLU A 260 -20.76 -26.79 51.20
N ALA A 261 -20.55 -27.79 50.34
CA ALA A 261 -19.92 -29.05 50.75
C ALA A 261 -18.50 -28.88 51.35
N TRP A 262 -17.74 -27.88 50.90
CA TRP A 262 -16.44 -27.52 51.50
C TRP A 262 -16.60 -26.83 52.85
N SER A 263 -17.61 -25.96 52.98
CA SER A 263 -17.98 -25.29 54.24
C SER A 263 -18.43 -26.32 55.27
N ASP A 264 -19.27 -27.28 54.91
CA ASP A 264 -19.77 -28.31 55.81
C ASP A 264 -18.62 -29.12 56.42
N HIS A 265 -17.58 -29.43 55.63
CA HIS A 265 -16.38 -30.08 56.15
C HIS A 265 -15.62 -29.21 57.15
N GLN A 266 -15.55 -27.89 56.92
CA GLN A 266 -14.93 -26.94 57.84
C GLN A 266 -15.77 -26.77 59.13
N ASP A 267 -17.09 -26.74 58.99
CA ASP A 267 -18.07 -26.64 60.06
C ASP A 267 -17.97 -27.85 60.99
N LEU A 268 -17.87 -29.06 60.44
CA LEU A 268 -17.58 -30.27 61.21
C LEU A 268 -16.28 -30.18 62.02
N ALA A 269 -15.24 -29.53 61.47
CA ALA A 269 -13.99 -29.31 62.21
C ALA A 269 -14.16 -28.28 63.34
N TRP A 270 -14.94 -27.23 63.11
CA TRP A 270 -15.25 -26.21 64.12
C TRP A 270 -16.16 -26.72 65.24
N ILE A 271 -17.13 -27.56 64.93
CA ILE A 271 -17.97 -28.25 65.91
C ILE A 271 -17.10 -29.18 66.78
N LYS A 272 -16.21 -29.97 66.17
CA LYS A 272 -15.24 -30.81 66.92
C LYS A 272 -14.32 -30.01 67.84
N GLN A 273 -13.99 -28.78 67.46
CA GLN A 273 -13.17 -27.87 68.26
C GLN A 273 -13.98 -27.05 69.28
N ASN A 274 -15.30 -27.26 69.38
CA ASN A 274 -16.25 -26.50 70.22
C ASN A 274 -16.16 -24.97 70.02
N VAL A 275 -15.79 -24.53 68.81
CA VAL A 275 -15.68 -23.11 68.47
C VAL A 275 -17.08 -22.49 68.30
N VAL A 276 -18.08 -23.30 67.97
CA VAL A 276 -19.43 -22.87 67.61
C VAL A 276 -20.45 -23.47 68.58
N GLY A 277 -21.47 -22.68 68.94
CA GLY A 277 -22.53 -23.12 69.85
C GLY A 277 -23.59 -23.95 69.14
N LYS A 278 -24.16 -24.94 69.85
CA LYS A 278 -25.19 -25.88 69.35
C LYS A 278 -26.44 -25.22 68.73
N SER A 279 -26.73 -23.96 69.08
CA SER A 279 -27.84 -23.19 68.47
C SER A 279 -27.65 -22.89 66.98
N LEU A 280 -26.43 -22.96 66.47
CA LEU A 280 -26.10 -22.69 65.07
C LEU A 280 -26.08 -23.97 64.23
N GLU A 281 -26.18 -25.14 64.86
CA GLU A 281 -26.31 -26.42 64.17
C GLU A 281 -27.68 -26.48 63.47
N ARG A 282 -27.67 -26.99 62.25
CA ARG A 282 -28.86 -27.11 61.43
C ARG A 282 -29.69 -28.31 61.89
N GLU A 283 -30.76 -28.04 62.63
CA GLU A 283 -31.77 -29.05 62.99
C GLU A 283 -32.73 -29.30 61.80
N ASP A 284 -32.29 -30.04 60.80
CA ASP A 284 -33.15 -30.43 59.68
C ASP A 284 -33.68 -31.86 59.90
N ASN A 285 -34.90 -31.96 60.44
CA ASN A 285 -35.64 -33.22 60.47
C ASN A 285 -36.25 -33.50 59.08
N ILE A 286 -35.46 -34.04 58.15
CA ILE A 286 -35.94 -34.56 56.86
C ILE A 286 -35.60 -36.06 56.79
N GLY A 287 -36.46 -36.89 57.41
CA GLY A 287 -36.34 -38.35 57.41
C GLY A 287 -35.38 -38.94 58.46
N ASP A 288 -35.31 -40.27 58.52
CA ASP A 288 -34.56 -41.10 59.50
C ASP A 288 -33.02 -40.94 59.47
N ALA A 289 -32.50 -39.99 58.69
CA ALA A 289 -31.08 -39.65 58.67
C ALA A 289 -30.90 -38.25 59.26
N ILE A 290 -30.38 -38.19 60.49
CA ILE A 290 -29.97 -36.94 61.12
C ILE A 290 -28.67 -36.52 60.43
N ASP A 291 -28.71 -35.45 59.64
CA ASP A 291 -27.52 -34.87 59.03
C ASP A 291 -26.78 -34.05 60.10
N GLU A 292 -26.10 -34.77 61.01
CA GLU A 292 -25.39 -34.18 62.15
C GLU A 292 -24.11 -33.48 61.67
N GLY A 293 -24.16 -32.15 61.55
CA GLY A 293 -22.94 -31.33 61.63
C GLY A 293 -22.75 -30.22 60.60
N ALA A 294 -23.78 -29.82 59.87
CA ALA A 294 -23.74 -28.57 59.10
C ALA A 294 -24.22 -27.39 59.95
N LEU A 295 -23.52 -26.25 59.86
CA LEU A 295 -23.94 -25.01 60.52
C LEU A 295 -24.90 -24.24 59.62
N ARG A 296 -25.85 -23.51 60.20
CA ARG A 296 -26.70 -22.57 59.45
C ARG A 296 -25.84 -21.41 58.95
N GLY A 297 -25.83 -21.18 57.64
CA GLY A 297 -24.99 -20.14 57.03
C GLY A 297 -25.43 -19.75 55.63
N ILE A 298 -24.69 -18.79 55.05
CA ILE A 298 -24.86 -18.34 53.66
C ILE A 298 -23.64 -18.81 52.89
N ALA A 299 -23.85 -19.63 51.85
CA ALA A 299 -22.80 -19.94 50.88
C ALA A 299 -22.60 -18.75 49.93
N TYR A 300 -21.36 -18.34 49.72
CA TYR A 300 -21.01 -17.27 48.80
C TYR A 300 -19.88 -17.74 47.86
N VAL A 301 -19.94 -17.28 46.61
CA VAL A 301 -18.91 -17.53 45.59
C VAL A 301 -18.63 -16.24 44.85
N ASP A 302 -17.35 -15.93 44.70
CA ASP A 302 -16.88 -14.79 43.92
C ASP A 302 -16.78 -15.18 42.45
N ILE A 303 -17.58 -14.54 41.59
CA ILE A 303 -17.65 -14.82 40.15
C ILE A 303 -17.28 -13.55 39.39
N SER A 304 -16.49 -13.68 38.33
CA SER A 304 -16.19 -12.55 37.45
C SER A 304 -17.41 -12.13 36.64
N THR A 305 -17.86 -10.89 36.82
CA THR A 305 -19.01 -10.32 36.13
C THR A 305 -18.61 -9.10 35.32
N ARG A 306 -19.31 -8.87 34.20
CA ARG A 306 -19.08 -7.70 33.34
C ARG A 306 -20.33 -6.82 33.32
N PHE A 307 -20.11 -5.52 33.43
CA PHE A 307 -21.17 -4.51 33.43
C PHE A 307 -21.17 -3.73 32.12
N TYR A 308 -22.34 -3.57 31.53
CA TYR A 308 -22.55 -2.75 30.33
C TYR A 308 -23.53 -1.61 30.62
N ARG A 309 -23.30 -0.50 29.93
CA ARG A 309 -24.15 0.69 29.95
C ARG A 309 -24.17 1.30 28.56
N LEU A 310 -25.33 1.83 28.16
CA LEU A 310 -25.45 2.62 26.93
C LEU A 310 -24.63 3.91 27.05
N LYS A 311 -23.72 4.14 26.09
CA LYS A 311 -22.93 5.37 26.03
C LYS A 311 -23.87 6.56 25.80
N GLY A 312 -23.65 7.66 26.55
CA GLY A 312 -24.42 8.90 26.40
C GLY A 312 -25.73 8.99 27.20
N SER A 313 -26.25 7.91 27.79
CA SER A 313 -27.55 7.91 28.47
C SER A 313 -27.56 8.49 29.90
N GLY A 314 -26.43 8.99 30.42
CA GLY A 314 -26.37 9.44 31.83
C GLY A 314 -26.69 8.31 32.82
N HIS A 315 -27.65 8.50 33.73
CA HIS A 315 -28.11 7.47 34.67
C HIS A 315 -29.18 6.56 34.02
N GLY A 316 -28.75 5.60 33.21
CA GLY A 316 -29.60 4.57 32.61
C GLY A 316 -29.47 3.19 33.28
N PRO A 317 -30.21 2.17 32.80
CA PRO A 317 -30.11 0.80 33.30
C PRO A 317 -28.70 0.23 33.07
N ILE A 318 -28.23 -0.57 34.02
CA ILE A 318 -26.95 -1.29 33.94
C ILE A 318 -27.24 -2.74 33.60
N PHE A 319 -26.63 -3.23 32.53
CA PHE A 319 -26.72 -4.63 32.15
C PHE A 319 -25.57 -5.41 32.80
N VAL A 320 -25.91 -6.51 33.46
CA VAL A 320 -24.97 -7.35 34.18
C VAL A 320 -24.88 -8.68 33.47
N LEU A 321 -23.67 -9.05 33.06
CA LEU A 321 -23.36 -10.34 32.44
C LEU A 321 -22.59 -11.20 33.45
N PRO A 322 -23.25 -12.15 34.13
CA PRO A 322 -22.61 -12.96 35.17
C PRO A 322 -21.64 -14.00 34.57
N ALA A 323 -20.59 -14.38 35.29
CA ALA A 323 -19.63 -15.41 34.86
C ALA A 323 -18.98 -15.18 33.48
N PHE A 324 -18.70 -13.92 33.10
CA PHE A 324 -18.18 -13.58 31.77
C PHE A 324 -16.89 -14.34 31.43
N SER A 325 -16.00 -14.55 32.40
CA SER A 325 -14.69 -15.17 32.14
C SER A 325 -14.74 -16.68 31.95
N ASP A 326 -15.74 -17.36 32.50
CA ASP A 326 -15.72 -18.81 32.73
C ASP A 326 -16.64 -19.58 31.78
N ARG A 327 -17.46 -18.87 30.99
CA ARG A 327 -18.41 -19.47 30.05
C ARG A 327 -17.78 -19.79 28.69
N PRO A 328 -18.25 -20.86 28.02
CA PRO A 328 -17.86 -21.14 26.63
C PRO A 328 -18.47 -20.14 25.64
N ASN A 329 -19.68 -19.63 25.89
CA ASN A 329 -20.39 -18.75 24.96
C ASN A 329 -19.70 -17.39 24.77
N THR A 330 -19.08 -16.86 25.84
CA THR A 330 -18.32 -15.58 25.83
C THR A 330 -16.83 -15.78 25.50
N GLN A 331 -16.39 -17.03 25.30
CA GLN A 331 -14.99 -17.36 25.05
C GLN A 331 -14.49 -16.74 23.74
N TYR A 332 -15.35 -16.65 22.72
CA TYR A 332 -15.01 -16.02 21.45
C TYR A 332 -14.70 -14.52 21.63
N THR A 333 -15.63 -13.77 22.25
CA THR A 333 -15.46 -12.34 22.55
C THR A 333 -14.21 -12.10 23.41
N LYS A 334 -13.97 -12.94 24.42
CA LYS A 334 -12.78 -12.88 25.27
C LYS A 334 -11.49 -13.12 24.48
N ASN A 335 -11.49 -14.09 23.58
CA ASN A 335 -10.34 -14.38 22.73
C ASN A 335 -10.05 -13.22 21.78
N MET A 336 -11.10 -12.58 21.25
CA MET A 336 -10.99 -11.44 20.36
C MET A 336 -10.51 -10.17 21.09
N GLU A 337 -10.94 -9.93 22.33
CA GLU A 337 -10.42 -8.83 23.15
C GLU A 337 -8.97 -9.01 23.56
N LYS A 338 -8.54 -10.25 23.82
CA LYS A 338 -7.15 -10.57 24.18
C LYS A 338 -6.21 -10.52 22.98
N ARG A 339 -6.73 -10.71 21.77
CA ARG A 339 -5.95 -10.77 20.54
C ARG A 339 -6.21 -9.49 19.75
N PRO A 340 -5.32 -8.49 19.81
CA PRO A 340 -5.44 -7.36 18.91
C PRO A 340 -5.47 -7.88 17.48
N THR A 341 -6.31 -7.31 16.61
CA THR A 341 -6.21 -7.56 15.17
C THR A 341 -4.92 -6.90 14.70
N VAL A 342 -3.82 -7.64 14.80
CA VAL A 342 -2.50 -7.14 14.45
C VAL A 342 -2.48 -6.94 12.94
N VAL A 343 -2.29 -5.70 12.50
CA VAL A 343 -2.12 -5.36 11.08
C VAL A 343 -0.81 -5.93 10.53
N THR A 344 0.19 -6.12 11.40
CA THR A 344 1.52 -6.58 11.02
C THR A 344 2.18 -7.28 12.20
N LEU A 345 2.38 -8.61 12.11
CA LEU A 345 3.61 -9.34 12.52
C LEU A 345 3.37 -10.86 12.55
N PRO A 346 3.99 -11.61 11.63
CA PRO A 346 4.91 -12.64 12.01
C PRO A 346 6.29 -12.00 12.16
N ALA A 347 6.91 -12.19 13.33
CA ALA A 347 8.33 -11.92 13.53
C ALA A 347 9.18 -12.56 12.41
N PRO A 348 10.34 -11.98 12.07
CA PRO A 348 11.13 -12.42 10.94
C PRO A 348 11.74 -13.79 11.24
N THR A 349 11.08 -14.85 10.75
CA THR A 349 11.89 -15.94 10.21
C THR A 349 12.35 -15.40 8.88
N ALA A 350 13.64 -15.19 8.70
CA ALA A 350 14.21 -14.86 7.39
C ALA A 350 13.67 -15.90 6.40
N ARG A 351 12.64 -15.52 5.65
CA ARG A 351 12.10 -16.38 4.61
C ARG A 351 12.95 -16.10 3.38
N ASP A 352 13.55 -17.16 2.84
CA ASP A 352 14.16 -17.26 1.51
C ASP A 352 13.19 -16.93 0.35
N GLN A 353 12.07 -16.23 0.62
CA GLN A 353 11.23 -15.71 -0.44
C GLN A 353 11.92 -14.50 -1.02
N THR A 354 12.81 -14.76 -2.00
CA THR A 354 13.29 -13.76 -2.95
C THR A 354 12.09 -12.93 -3.39
N THR A 355 12.03 -11.67 -2.95
CA THR A 355 10.94 -10.77 -3.32
C THR A 355 10.91 -10.64 -4.84
N ALA A 356 9.75 -10.31 -5.43
CA ALA A 356 9.66 -10.04 -6.86
C ALA A 356 10.71 -8.99 -7.28
N TRP A 357 10.96 -8.00 -6.41
CA TRP A 357 12.03 -7.03 -6.56
C TRP A 357 13.41 -7.71 -6.65
N GLU A 358 13.78 -8.56 -5.69
CA GLU A 358 15.08 -9.23 -5.68
C GLU A 358 15.27 -10.14 -6.90
N LYS A 359 14.24 -10.90 -7.30
CA LYS A 359 14.27 -11.71 -8.54
C LYS A 359 14.55 -10.86 -9.79
N ASN A 360 13.88 -9.71 -9.90
CA ASN A 360 14.02 -8.83 -11.06
C ASN A 360 15.36 -8.07 -11.07
N HIS A 361 15.97 -7.86 -9.90
CA HIS A 361 17.20 -7.05 -9.74
C HIS A 361 18.45 -7.87 -9.43
N GLN A 362 18.36 -9.20 -9.49
CA GLN A 362 19.51 -10.10 -9.40
C GLN A 362 20.57 -9.73 -10.47
N GLY A 363 21.79 -9.49 -10.01
CA GLY A 363 22.92 -9.06 -10.84
C GLY A 363 22.98 -7.55 -11.14
N LEU A 364 21.95 -6.74 -10.84
CA LEU A 364 22.05 -5.29 -11.02
C LEU A 364 23.06 -4.68 -10.03
N GLN A 365 23.05 -5.15 -8.78
CA GLN A 365 24.04 -4.73 -7.77
C GLN A 365 25.46 -5.08 -8.20
N GLU A 366 25.69 -6.26 -8.77
CA GLU A 366 27.00 -6.64 -9.31
C GLU A 366 27.41 -5.74 -10.47
N THR A 367 26.49 -5.45 -11.40
CA THR A 367 26.80 -4.55 -12.52
C THR A 367 27.06 -3.11 -12.07
N ASN A 368 26.30 -2.58 -11.12
CA ASN A 368 26.53 -1.26 -10.53
C ASN A 368 27.87 -1.22 -9.79
N HIS A 369 28.21 -2.27 -9.04
CA HIS A 369 29.49 -2.39 -8.38
C HIS A 369 30.64 -2.40 -9.38
N ARG A 370 30.54 -3.18 -10.47
CA ARG A 370 31.53 -3.18 -11.55
C ARG A 370 31.67 -1.81 -12.20
N GLN A 371 30.56 -1.17 -12.55
CA GLN A 371 30.57 0.18 -13.13
C GLN A 371 31.18 1.22 -12.19
N TYR A 372 30.92 1.14 -10.89
CA TYR A 372 31.51 2.02 -9.90
C TYR A 372 33.03 1.84 -9.82
N VAL A 373 33.50 0.59 -9.84
CA VAL A 373 34.94 0.28 -9.87
C VAL A 373 35.59 0.80 -11.15
N ASP A 374 34.95 0.63 -12.30
CA ASP A 374 35.45 1.11 -13.59
C ASP A 374 35.49 2.64 -13.66
N LEU A 375 34.48 3.32 -13.13
CA LEU A 375 34.43 4.79 -13.06
C LEU A 375 35.51 5.34 -12.11
N THR A 376 35.74 4.66 -10.99
CA THR A 376 36.85 4.97 -10.07
C THR A 376 38.21 4.76 -10.72
N ARG A 377 38.37 3.73 -11.57
CA ARG A 377 39.59 3.50 -12.35
C ARG A 377 39.79 4.62 -13.40
N ALA A 378 38.77 4.91 -14.20
CA ALA A 378 38.85 5.91 -15.26
C ALA A 378 39.09 7.34 -14.73
N THR A 379 38.55 7.66 -13.55
CA THR A 379 38.81 8.95 -12.88
C THR A 379 40.27 9.04 -12.40
N ARG A 380 40.83 7.98 -11.83
CA ARG A 380 42.26 7.91 -11.47
C ARG A 380 43.16 8.04 -12.71
N GLU A 381 42.84 7.36 -13.80
CA GLU A 381 43.58 7.46 -15.05
C GLU A 381 43.54 8.87 -15.64
N ASN A 382 42.38 9.54 -15.61
CA ASN A 382 42.27 10.95 -16.03
C ASN A 382 43.12 11.89 -15.18
N VAL A 383 43.17 11.68 -13.86
CA VAL A 383 44.04 12.48 -12.97
C VAL A 383 45.51 12.25 -13.33
N ASN A 384 45.92 10.98 -13.52
CA ASN A 384 47.29 10.65 -13.90
C ASN A 384 47.69 11.25 -15.27
N LEU A 385 46.79 11.18 -16.27
CA LEU A 385 47.02 11.76 -17.59
C LEU A 385 47.11 13.29 -17.55
N LYS A 386 46.27 13.95 -16.75
CA LYS A 386 46.36 15.41 -16.55
C LYS A 386 47.69 15.81 -15.93
N GLU A 387 48.17 15.05 -14.95
CA GLU A 387 49.45 15.32 -14.32
C GLU A 387 50.63 15.06 -15.26
N ALA A 388 50.59 13.99 -16.06
CA ALA A 388 51.59 13.70 -17.08
C ALA A 388 51.66 14.81 -18.16
N ASN A 389 50.51 15.29 -18.65
CA ASN A 389 50.45 16.40 -19.59
C ASN A 389 51.03 17.69 -18.98
N ARG A 390 50.72 17.97 -17.70
CA ARG A 390 51.28 19.13 -16.99
C ARG A 390 52.81 19.10 -16.95
N ILE A 391 53.38 17.95 -16.62
CA ILE A 391 54.85 17.75 -16.58
C ILE A 391 55.45 17.93 -17.99
N GLN A 392 54.82 17.36 -19.02
CA GLN A 392 55.28 17.51 -20.40
C GLN A 392 55.23 18.97 -20.89
N GLU A 393 54.18 19.72 -20.53
CA GLU A 393 54.09 21.15 -20.85
C GLU A 393 55.19 21.98 -20.16
N GLU A 394 55.50 21.66 -18.90
CA GLU A 394 56.59 22.30 -18.16
C GLU A 394 57.96 22.02 -18.80
N GLU A 395 58.20 20.79 -19.24
CA GLU A 395 59.44 20.39 -19.92
C GLU A 395 59.56 21.03 -21.31
N LEU A 396 58.46 21.10 -22.08
CA LEU A 396 58.42 21.82 -23.36
C LEU A 396 58.75 23.31 -23.18
N LYS A 397 58.18 23.97 -22.16
CA LYS A 397 58.51 25.37 -21.83
C LYS A 397 59.97 25.53 -21.42
N ARG A 398 60.55 24.53 -20.76
CA ARG A 398 61.98 24.53 -20.40
C ARG A 398 62.88 24.41 -21.65
N LEU A 399 62.56 23.48 -22.55
CA LEU A 399 63.29 23.28 -23.80
C LEU A 399 63.18 24.50 -24.73
N GLN A 400 62.00 25.11 -24.84
CA GLN A 400 61.82 26.35 -25.60
C GLN A 400 62.69 27.49 -25.06
N ARG A 401 62.79 27.63 -23.73
CA ARG A 401 63.69 28.61 -23.11
C ARG A 401 65.16 28.32 -23.41
N LEU A 402 65.57 27.06 -23.36
CA LEU A 402 66.93 26.65 -23.70
C LEU A 402 67.27 26.92 -25.18
N ASN A 403 66.41 26.52 -26.11
CA ASN A 403 66.61 26.79 -27.54
C ASN A 403 66.75 28.29 -27.82
N LYS A 404 65.92 29.12 -27.20
CA LYS A 404 66.01 30.57 -27.37
C LYS A 404 67.36 31.15 -26.91
N ILE A 405 67.92 30.61 -25.82
CA ILE A 405 69.25 30.99 -25.32
C ILE A 405 70.36 30.53 -26.30
N TYR A 406 70.19 29.38 -26.95
CA TYR A 406 71.13 28.89 -27.96
C TYR A 406 71.04 29.63 -29.30
N GLU A 407 69.89 30.19 -29.65
CA GLU A 407 69.71 31.00 -30.88
C GLU A 407 70.21 32.45 -30.72
N GLU A 408 70.29 32.96 -29.49
CA GLU A 408 70.75 34.32 -29.17
C GLU A 408 72.28 34.42 -28.94
N ASN A 409 72.99 33.29 -28.86
CA ASN A 409 74.47 33.20 -28.85
C ASN A 409 74.99 32.71 -30.20
#